data_AF-A0A7L3SAH0-F1
#
_entry.id   AF-A0A7L3SAH0-F1
#
_cell.length_a   1.000
_cell.length_b   1.000
_cell.length_c   1.000
_cell.angle_alpha   90.00
_cell.angle_beta   90.00
_cell.angle_gamma   90.00
#
_symmetry.space_group_name_H-M   'P 1'
#
loop_
_entity.id
_entity.type
_entity.pdbx_description
1 polymer ?
#
loop_
_entity_poly.entity_id
_entity_poly.type
_entity_poly.pdbx_seq_one_letter_code
_entity_poly.pdbx_strand_id
1 'polypeptide(L)'
;MAKLLVPLVMLGAVAGSHRCPPRCLCPAAAPNPTLLCARTGLLAVPPTLDRAAVELRLADNFIGAVGRSDFANMSSLVHLTLSRNGLRRLAPGAFADLRALRALHLDGNRLPALSGAQLRGLASLRHLILANNQLAAIEPAAFAAFAATVEDLDLSHNNLPALPWEAVAGMASLATLTLDHNLLERVPAGAVARLPRLARLDLTANRLRALPPVPGPPGPSLAAGGNPLHCNCELLWLRRLARPGRLESCASPPPLAGRLLWAVPEEELACRAPAIAGAAADPAAVLEGQPLRLGCAAAGDPPPALHWLGPDGRLVQNGSRRAVGADGSLELRVATLGDHGAFTCVASNAAGEAAARVQVAVLPLPVPRGDGDGEGEAGPGPSDMARAGGNESRAAAGERRVVAAELTGSSARIRWLPQRHLPGIRMFQIQYNSSLDDSLVYRWVPAGAGAAFWGVLGGAGRSFVLRDLAAGRHYDLCVSALYAEGAAALPTPRALGCVRFATPGEAPACAALPRPHFLGGTVIIVIGAAIAASVLVFILILTARYKAAAAARRPPAAVASVCSQTNGTH
;
A
#
# COMPACT_ATOMS: atom_id res chain seq x y z
N MET A 1 -85.22 29.89 0.37
CA MET A 1 -83.82 30.25 0.65
C MET A 1 -83.14 29.07 1.34
N ALA A 2 -81.92 28.75 0.90
CA ALA A 2 -80.88 27.92 1.53
C ALA A 2 -81.21 26.48 1.98
N LYS A 3 -80.83 25.52 1.10
CA LYS A 3 -80.38 24.17 1.45
C LYS A 3 -79.07 24.27 2.24
N LEU A 4 -78.96 23.64 3.42
CA LEU A 4 -77.68 23.41 4.08
C LEU A 4 -77.24 21.96 3.78
N LEU A 5 -76.47 21.80 2.70
CA LEU A 5 -75.66 20.60 2.44
C LEU A 5 -74.37 20.75 3.26
N VAL A 6 -74.20 19.89 4.26
CA VAL A 6 -72.90 19.68 4.92
C VAL A 6 -72.05 18.81 3.99
N PRO A 7 -70.86 19.23 3.54
CA PRO A 7 -69.99 18.36 2.78
C PRO A 7 -69.29 17.42 3.76
N LEU A 8 -69.56 16.13 3.64
CA LEU A 8 -68.75 15.08 4.24
C LEU A 8 -67.39 15.09 3.50
N VAL A 9 -66.41 15.80 4.06
CA VAL A 9 -65.03 15.73 3.58
C VAL A 9 -64.52 14.34 3.91
N MET A 10 -64.58 13.44 2.93
CA MET A 10 -63.81 12.20 2.94
C MET A 10 -62.34 12.61 2.88
N LEU A 11 -61.69 12.72 4.04
CA LEU A 11 -60.24 12.57 4.12
C LEU A 11 -59.93 11.16 3.62
N GLY A 12 -59.67 11.04 2.33
CA GLY A 12 -58.94 9.91 1.79
C GLY A 12 -57.58 9.91 2.46
N ALA A 13 -57.43 9.15 3.54
CA ALA A 13 -56.14 8.69 3.96
C ALA A 13 -55.56 7.93 2.76
N VAL A 14 -54.62 8.56 2.06
CA VAL A 14 -53.72 7.86 1.17
C VAL A 14 -52.87 6.97 2.08
N ALA A 15 -53.45 5.83 2.46
CA ALA A 15 -52.70 4.72 3.00
C ALA A 15 -51.75 4.32 1.87
N GLY A 16 -50.49 4.76 1.96
CA GLY A 16 -49.44 4.24 1.11
C GLY A 16 -49.56 2.72 1.15
N SER A 17 -49.87 2.11 0.01
CA SER A 17 -50.05 0.66 -0.07
C SER A 17 -48.75 0.02 0.40
N HIS A 18 -48.69 -0.45 1.65
CA HIS A 18 -47.57 -1.26 2.13
C HIS A 18 -47.61 -2.55 1.31
N ARG A 19 -46.75 -2.62 0.29
CA ARG A 19 -46.67 -3.75 -0.63
C ARG A 19 -45.89 -4.86 0.05
N CYS A 20 -46.59 -5.66 0.84
CA CYS A 20 -46.00 -6.87 1.41
C CYS A 20 -45.98 -7.98 0.34
N PRO A 21 -44.81 -8.59 0.05
CA PRO A 21 -44.74 -9.71 -0.87
C PRO A 21 -45.61 -10.90 -0.40
N PRO A 22 -46.18 -11.68 -1.33
CA PRO A 22 -46.89 -12.89 -0.96
C PRO A 22 -45.95 -13.86 -0.22
N ARG A 23 -46.47 -14.53 0.81
CA ARG A 23 -45.74 -15.43 1.74
C ARG A 23 -44.80 -14.74 2.74
N CYS A 24 -44.63 -13.44 2.68
CA CYS A 24 -43.86 -12.69 3.68
C CYS A 24 -44.77 -12.04 4.73
N LEU A 25 -44.22 -11.77 5.90
CA LEU A 25 -44.88 -11.07 7.00
C LEU A 25 -44.30 -9.66 7.11
N CYS A 26 -45.17 -8.65 7.05
CA CYS A 26 -44.82 -7.25 7.19
C CYS A 26 -45.63 -6.64 8.35
N PRO A 27 -45.03 -6.45 9.53
CA PRO A 27 -45.74 -5.89 10.69
C PRO A 27 -46.10 -4.42 10.45
N ALA A 28 -47.40 -4.10 10.47
CA ALA A 28 -47.91 -2.75 10.16
C ALA A 28 -47.68 -1.70 11.28
N ALA A 29 -47.10 -2.08 12.41
CA ALA A 29 -47.05 -1.26 13.63
C ALA A 29 -45.66 -1.18 14.30
N ALA A 30 -44.58 -1.52 13.58
CA ALA A 30 -43.23 -1.40 14.12
C ALA A 30 -42.65 0.01 13.85
N PRO A 31 -41.90 0.61 14.79
CA PRO A 31 -41.21 1.89 14.56
C PRO A 31 -40.19 1.81 13.41
N ASN A 32 -39.71 0.60 13.09
CA ASN A 32 -38.87 0.28 11.95
C ASN A 32 -39.59 -0.72 11.04
N PRO A 33 -39.77 -0.45 9.74
CA PRO A 33 -40.41 -1.39 8.81
C PRO A 33 -39.54 -2.64 8.66
N THR A 34 -40.07 -3.78 9.12
CA THR A 34 -39.41 -5.09 9.06
C THR A 34 -40.13 -6.00 8.07
N LEU A 35 -39.37 -6.77 7.30
CA LEU A 35 -39.91 -7.67 6.29
C LEU A 35 -39.35 -9.09 6.50
N LEU A 36 -40.23 -10.00 6.88
CA LEU A 36 -39.88 -11.36 7.30
C LEU A 36 -40.36 -12.38 6.26
N CYS A 37 -39.42 -12.98 5.53
CA CYS A 37 -39.69 -13.97 4.49
C CYS A 37 -38.96 -15.30 4.77
N ALA A 38 -38.63 -15.59 6.03
CA ALA A 38 -37.85 -16.78 6.37
C ALA A 38 -38.67 -18.08 6.23
N ARG A 39 -38.07 -19.17 5.72
CA ARG A 39 -38.73 -20.49 5.53
C ARG A 39 -39.97 -20.45 4.63
N THR A 40 -39.94 -19.67 3.56
CA THR A 40 -41.09 -19.49 2.64
C THR A 40 -40.92 -20.21 1.31
N GLY A 41 -39.77 -20.84 1.09
CA GLY A 41 -39.43 -21.60 -0.12
C GLY A 41 -39.13 -20.72 -1.32
N LEU A 42 -38.62 -19.50 -1.11
CA LEU A 42 -38.30 -18.57 -2.19
C LEU A 42 -37.13 -19.09 -3.03
N LEU A 43 -37.30 -19.08 -4.35
CA LEU A 43 -36.25 -19.42 -5.33
C LEU A 43 -35.42 -18.18 -5.76
N ALA A 44 -35.98 -16.99 -5.56
CA ALA A 44 -35.38 -15.70 -5.91
C ALA A 44 -35.86 -14.62 -4.92
N VAL A 45 -35.14 -13.49 -4.88
CA VAL A 45 -35.56 -12.32 -4.09
C VAL A 45 -36.87 -11.77 -4.69
N PRO A 46 -37.94 -11.54 -3.90
CA PRO A 46 -39.19 -11.00 -4.42
C PRO A 46 -39.00 -9.61 -5.05
N PRO A 47 -39.53 -9.33 -6.25
CA PRO A 47 -39.38 -8.00 -6.86
C PRO A 47 -40.24 -6.92 -6.18
N THR A 48 -41.28 -7.34 -5.44
CA THR A 48 -42.27 -6.47 -4.78
C THR A 48 -41.86 -6.05 -3.37
N LEU A 49 -40.57 -6.08 -3.04
CA LEU A 49 -40.07 -5.64 -1.73
C LEU A 49 -40.32 -4.14 -1.50
N ASP A 50 -40.71 -3.80 -0.27
CA ASP A 50 -40.81 -2.41 0.17
C ASP A 50 -39.40 -1.81 0.30
N ARG A 51 -39.12 -0.78 -0.50
CA ARG A 51 -37.80 -0.14 -0.56
C ARG A 51 -37.48 0.69 0.69
N ALA A 52 -38.50 1.00 1.50
CA ALA A 52 -38.34 1.69 2.78
C ALA A 52 -37.98 0.76 3.95
N ALA A 53 -37.89 -0.56 3.72
CA ALA A 53 -37.58 -1.53 4.76
C ALA A 53 -36.23 -1.25 5.46
N VAL A 54 -36.21 -1.41 6.78
CA VAL A 54 -35.03 -1.24 7.65
C VAL A 54 -34.40 -2.59 7.98
N GLU A 55 -35.22 -3.64 8.10
CA GLU A 55 -34.76 -5.01 8.32
C GLU A 55 -35.41 -5.97 7.33
N LEU A 56 -34.59 -6.78 6.65
CA LEU A 56 -35.03 -7.76 5.67
C LEU A 56 -34.46 -9.14 6.00
N ARG A 57 -35.34 -10.09 6.31
CA ARG A 57 -34.97 -11.48 6.59
C ARG A 57 -35.46 -12.42 5.49
N LEU A 58 -34.52 -12.94 4.71
CA LEU A 58 -34.73 -13.90 3.63
C LEU A 58 -34.07 -15.27 3.95
N ALA A 59 -33.82 -15.55 5.23
CA ALA A 59 -33.14 -16.76 5.68
C ALA A 59 -33.93 -18.04 5.39
N ASP A 60 -33.23 -19.18 5.32
CA ASP A 60 -33.85 -20.51 5.16
C ASP A 60 -34.76 -20.60 3.91
N ASN A 61 -34.23 -20.17 2.77
CA ASN A 61 -34.90 -20.26 1.47
C ASN A 61 -33.99 -20.98 0.46
N PHE A 62 -34.36 -20.96 -0.81
CA PHE A 62 -33.65 -21.64 -1.89
C PHE A 62 -33.12 -20.65 -2.94
N ILE A 63 -32.81 -19.42 -2.51
CA ILE A 63 -32.35 -18.36 -3.42
C ILE A 63 -30.97 -18.76 -3.97
N GLY A 64 -30.85 -18.87 -5.29
CA GLY A 64 -29.62 -19.34 -5.95
C GLY A 64 -28.65 -18.23 -6.36
N ALA A 65 -29.14 -17.01 -6.56
CA ALA A 65 -28.35 -15.85 -6.95
C ALA A 65 -29.02 -14.55 -6.48
N VAL A 66 -28.20 -13.52 -6.28
CA VAL A 66 -28.65 -12.13 -6.06
C VAL A 66 -28.23 -11.27 -7.26
N GLY A 67 -29.22 -10.61 -7.87
CA GLY A 67 -29.05 -9.66 -8.96
C GLY A 67 -28.89 -8.21 -8.50
N ARG A 68 -28.53 -7.33 -9.44
CA ARG A 68 -28.37 -5.89 -9.19
C ARG A 68 -29.69 -5.19 -8.82
N SER A 69 -30.81 -5.66 -9.36
CA SER A 69 -32.14 -5.08 -9.17
C SER A 69 -32.79 -5.43 -7.83
N ASP A 70 -32.36 -6.53 -7.22
CA ASP A 70 -33.03 -7.18 -6.09
C ASP A 70 -33.10 -6.25 -4.87
N PHE A 71 -31.99 -5.55 -4.59
CA PHE A 71 -31.87 -4.62 -3.47
C PHE A 71 -31.63 -3.16 -3.90
N ALA A 72 -31.91 -2.85 -5.17
CA ALA A 72 -31.74 -1.49 -5.69
C ALA A 72 -32.57 -0.47 -4.88
N ASN A 73 -32.08 0.75 -4.70
CA ASN A 73 -32.80 1.83 -3.99
C ASN A 73 -33.26 1.51 -2.55
N MET A 74 -32.72 0.49 -1.88
CA MET A 74 -33.05 0.17 -0.48
C MET A 74 -32.10 0.89 0.49
N SER A 75 -32.02 2.21 0.41
CA SER A 75 -31.03 3.01 1.15
C SER A 75 -31.23 3.04 2.66
N SER A 76 -32.45 2.71 3.13
CA SER A 76 -32.81 2.68 4.55
C SER A 76 -32.51 1.35 5.23
N LEU A 77 -32.11 0.33 4.46
CA LEU A 77 -31.89 -1.01 4.97
C LEU A 77 -30.64 -1.06 5.86
N VAL A 78 -30.81 -1.53 7.10
CA VAL A 78 -29.75 -1.62 8.12
C VAL A 78 -29.33 -3.07 8.35
N HIS A 79 -30.28 -4.01 8.30
CA HIS A 79 -30.04 -5.43 8.55
C HIS A 79 -30.57 -6.26 7.38
N LEU A 80 -29.68 -7.04 6.75
CA LEU A 80 -30.02 -7.96 5.67
C LEU A 80 -29.54 -9.37 6.02
N THR A 81 -30.48 -10.31 6.06
CA THR A 81 -30.21 -11.72 6.33
C THR A 81 -30.55 -12.59 5.13
N LEU A 82 -29.53 -13.19 4.52
CA LEU A 82 -29.61 -14.16 3.41
C LEU A 82 -29.06 -15.53 3.83
N SER A 83 -28.98 -15.78 5.14
CA SER A 83 -28.45 -17.00 5.73
C SER A 83 -29.17 -18.27 5.25
N ARG A 84 -28.44 -19.38 5.16
CA ARG A 84 -28.99 -20.72 4.82
C ARG A 84 -29.83 -20.69 3.54
N ASN A 85 -29.21 -20.25 2.46
CA ASN A 85 -29.78 -20.24 1.11
C ASN A 85 -28.92 -21.09 0.15
N GLY A 86 -29.26 -21.06 -1.13
CA GLY A 86 -28.52 -21.75 -2.19
C GLY A 86 -27.55 -20.85 -2.95
N LEU A 87 -27.11 -19.71 -2.39
CA LEU A 87 -26.43 -18.66 -3.15
C LEU A 87 -25.10 -19.15 -3.71
N ARG A 88 -24.97 -19.17 -5.05
CA ARG A 88 -23.73 -19.47 -5.77
C ARG A 88 -23.11 -18.23 -6.42
N ARG A 89 -23.93 -17.21 -6.70
CA ARG A 89 -23.53 -16.03 -7.46
C ARG A 89 -24.10 -14.76 -6.84
N LEU A 90 -23.24 -13.76 -6.68
CA LEU A 90 -23.61 -12.38 -6.38
C LEU A 90 -23.26 -11.53 -7.60
N ALA A 91 -24.24 -10.82 -8.14
CA ALA A 91 -23.99 -9.90 -9.25
C ALA A 91 -23.13 -8.70 -8.80
N PRO A 92 -22.23 -8.18 -9.65
CA PRO A 92 -21.53 -6.93 -9.39
C PRO A 92 -22.52 -5.80 -9.09
N GLY A 93 -22.30 -5.09 -7.97
CA GLY A 93 -23.15 -4.00 -7.52
C GLY A 93 -24.52 -4.43 -6.98
N ALA A 94 -24.72 -5.71 -6.63
CA ALA A 94 -25.93 -6.20 -5.96
C ALA A 94 -26.30 -5.42 -4.70
N PHE A 95 -25.28 -4.90 -3.98
CA PHE A 95 -25.45 -4.17 -2.74
C PHE A 95 -25.09 -2.68 -2.84
N ALA A 96 -24.97 -2.14 -4.06
CA ALA A 96 -24.42 -0.80 -4.31
C ALA A 96 -25.19 0.34 -3.62
N ASP A 97 -26.50 0.18 -3.46
CA ASP A 97 -27.38 1.21 -2.90
C ASP A 97 -27.59 1.07 -1.39
N LEU A 98 -27.08 0.00 -0.77
CA LEU A 98 -27.26 -0.34 0.64
C LEU A 98 -26.32 0.44 1.57
N ARG A 99 -26.35 1.78 1.45
CA ARG A 99 -25.40 2.68 2.13
C ARG A 99 -25.56 2.72 3.65
N ALA A 100 -26.74 2.43 4.17
CA ALA A 100 -27.02 2.40 5.61
C ALA A 100 -26.85 1.01 6.23
N LEU A 101 -26.50 -0.01 5.43
CA LEU A 101 -26.43 -1.40 5.88
C LEU A 101 -25.30 -1.56 6.90
N ARG A 102 -25.64 -2.10 8.06
CA ARG A 102 -24.71 -2.35 9.17
C ARG A 102 -24.42 -3.82 9.35
N ALA A 103 -25.38 -4.70 9.08
CA ALA A 103 -25.20 -6.14 9.20
C ALA A 103 -25.64 -6.86 7.93
N LEU A 104 -24.74 -7.66 7.37
CA LEU A 104 -24.98 -8.52 6.22
C LEU A 104 -24.64 -9.97 6.59
N HIS A 105 -25.67 -10.81 6.60
CA HIS A 105 -25.51 -12.24 6.87
C HIS A 105 -25.68 -13.02 5.57
N LEU A 106 -24.62 -13.71 5.16
CA LEU A 106 -24.53 -14.56 3.98
C LEU A 106 -24.07 -15.98 4.37
N ASP A 107 -24.19 -16.34 5.64
CA ASP A 107 -23.76 -17.64 6.17
C ASP A 107 -24.58 -18.82 5.64
N GLY A 108 -23.98 -20.01 5.59
CA GLY A 108 -24.67 -21.23 5.14
C GLY A 108 -25.08 -21.18 3.68
N ASN A 109 -24.25 -20.61 2.81
CA ASN A 109 -24.46 -20.50 1.37
C ASN A 109 -23.39 -21.29 0.60
N ARG A 110 -23.27 -21.09 -0.72
CA ARG A 110 -22.36 -21.82 -1.61
C ARG A 110 -21.51 -20.88 -2.45
N LEU A 111 -21.08 -19.76 -1.86
CA LEU A 111 -20.25 -18.76 -2.55
C LEU A 111 -18.83 -19.31 -2.73
N PRO A 112 -18.29 -19.35 -3.97
CA PRO A 112 -16.95 -19.90 -4.23
C PRO A 112 -15.82 -18.86 -4.05
N ALA A 113 -16.13 -17.57 -4.26
CA ALA A 113 -15.16 -16.49 -4.16
C ALA A 113 -15.88 -15.14 -3.96
N LEU A 114 -15.13 -14.12 -3.54
CA LEU A 114 -15.61 -12.75 -3.38
C LEU A 114 -14.74 -11.75 -4.16
N SER A 115 -15.39 -10.83 -4.87
CA SER A 115 -14.75 -9.76 -5.63
C SER A 115 -15.12 -8.36 -5.14
N GLY A 116 -14.26 -7.39 -5.43
CA GLY A 116 -14.48 -5.97 -5.09
C GLY A 116 -15.80 -5.39 -5.62
N ALA A 117 -16.24 -5.88 -6.78
CA ALA A 117 -17.45 -5.38 -7.41
C ALA A 117 -18.73 -5.89 -6.73
N GLN A 118 -18.70 -7.04 -6.06
CA GLN A 118 -19.88 -7.64 -5.43
C GLN A 118 -20.30 -6.90 -4.15
N LEU A 119 -19.33 -6.54 -3.31
CA LEU A 119 -19.56 -5.90 -2.01
C LEU A 119 -19.43 -4.36 -2.05
N ARG A 120 -19.42 -3.79 -3.25
CA ARG A 120 -19.35 -2.33 -3.44
C ARG A 120 -20.59 -1.65 -2.84
N GLY A 121 -20.39 -0.48 -2.23
CA GLY A 121 -21.46 0.39 -1.72
C GLY A 121 -21.78 0.22 -0.22
N LEU A 122 -21.23 -0.83 0.41
CA LEU A 122 -21.44 -1.17 1.83
C LEU A 122 -20.65 -0.27 2.81
N ALA A 123 -20.74 1.06 2.66
CA ALA A 123 -19.89 2.01 3.38
C ALA A 123 -20.07 2.00 4.92
N SER A 124 -21.28 1.65 5.40
CA SER A 124 -21.61 1.66 6.84
C SER A 124 -21.56 0.29 7.50
N LEU A 125 -21.03 -0.72 6.80
CA LEU A 125 -21.08 -2.11 7.26
C LEU A 125 -20.21 -2.31 8.50
N ARG A 126 -20.76 -2.98 9.50
CA ARG A 126 -20.10 -3.30 10.78
C ARG A 126 -19.94 -4.80 10.98
N HIS A 127 -20.94 -5.58 10.58
CA HIS A 127 -20.97 -7.03 10.73
C HIS A 127 -21.10 -7.67 9.35
N LEU A 128 -20.12 -8.50 8.98
CA LEU A 128 -20.14 -9.30 7.77
C LEU A 128 -19.95 -10.76 8.13
N ILE A 129 -21.02 -11.54 7.99
CA ILE A 129 -21.03 -12.95 8.34
C ILE A 129 -21.08 -13.79 7.06
N LEU A 130 -19.99 -14.48 6.77
CA LEU A 130 -19.77 -15.33 5.59
C LEU A 130 -19.45 -16.78 5.98
N ALA A 131 -19.69 -17.14 7.24
CA ALA A 131 -19.49 -18.47 7.78
C ALA A 131 -20.14 -19.57 6.93
N ASN A 132 -19.56 -20.77 6.90
CA ASN A 132 -20.15 -21.92 6.21
C ASN A 132 -20.46 -21.64 4.74
N ASN A 133 -19.45 -21.21 3.98
CA ASN A 133 -19.51 -21.04 2.54
C ASN A 133 -18.45 -21.95 1.87
N GLN A 134 -18.12 -21.68 0.60
CA GLN A 134 -17.12 -22.44 -0.15
C GLN A 134 -15.99 -21.53 -0.65
N LEU A 135 -15.72 -20.44 0.08
CA LEU A 135 -14.79 -19.40 -0.36
C LEU A 135 -13.37 -19.98 -0.46
N ALA A 136 -12.83 -20.00 -1.68
CA ALA A 136 -11.45 -20.42 -1.95
C ALA A 136 -10.54 -19.21 -2.21
N ALA A 137 -11.10 -18.05 -2.57
CA ALA A 137 -10.35 -16.83 -2.83
C ALA A 137 -11.18 -15.57 -2.51
N ILE A 138 -10.50 -14.54 -2.00
CA ILE A 138 -11.08 -13.21 -1.76
C ILE A 138 -10.14 -12.17 -2.37
N GLU A 139 -10.65 -11.36 -3.28
CA GLU A 139 -9.89 -10.25 -3.84
C GLU A 139 -9.63 -9.17 -2.78
N PRO A 140 -8.44 -8.52 -2.76
CA PRO A 140 -8.17 -7.42 -1.83
C PRO A 140 -9.21 -6.28 -1.89
N ALA A 141 -9.73 -6.00 -3.08
CA ALA A 141 -10.74 -4.96 -3.30
C ALA A 141 -12.11 -5.30 -2.69
N ALA A 142 -12.39 -6.58 -2.34
CA ALA A 142 -13.64 -7.02 -1.73
C ALA A 142 -13.91 -6.31 -0.39
N PHE A 143 -12.86 -5.97 0.35
CA PHE A 143 -12.95 -5.33 1.66
C PHE A 143 -12.90 -3.80 1.62
N ALA A 144 -12.53 -3.21 0.48
CA ALA A 144 -12.25 -1.77 0.38
C ALA A 144 -13.44 -0.88 0.76
N ALA A 145 -14.67 -1.33 0.49
CA ALA A 145 -15.87 -0.54 0.74
C ALA A 145 -16.18 -0.31 2.22
N PHE A 146 -15.76 -1.23 3.10
CA PHE A 146 -16.09 -1.24 4.53
C PHE A 146 -14.87 -1.38 5.45
N ALA A 147 -13.66 -1.29 4.90
CA ALA A 147 -12.44 -1.45 5.68
C ALA A 147 -12.38 -0.51 6.90
N ALA A 148 -12.90 0.71 6.80
CA ALA A 148 -12.89 1.67 7.92
C ALA A 148 -13.96 1.39 9.00
N THR A 149 -15.02 0.67 8.67
CA THR A 149 -16.25 0.56 9.47
C THR A 149 -16.50 -0.81 10.06
N VAL A 150 -15.95 -1.88 9.47
CA VAL A 150 -16.17 -3.25 9.93
C VAL A 150 -15.63 -3.47 11.35
N GLU A 151 -16.46 -4.08 12.20
CA GLU A 151 -16.19 -4.40 13.59
C GLU A 151 -16.11 -5.93 13.78
N ASP A 152 -16.87 -6.69 13.01
CA ASP A 152 -17.00 -8.14 13.11
C ASP A 152 -16.98 -8.77 11.72
N LEU A 153 -15.96 -9.60 11.48
CA LEU A 153 -15.77 -10.32 10.23
C LEU A 153 -15.67 -11.81 10.51
N ASP A 154 -16.70 -12.53 10.06
CA ASP A 154 -16.77 -13.98 10.20
C ASP A 154 -16.62 -14.69 8.86
N LEU A 155 -15.49 -15.37 8.71
CA LEU A 155 -15.10 -16.16 7.55
C LEU A 155 -14.90 -17.63 7.90
N SER A 156 -15.45 -18.08 9.05
CA SER A 156 -15.36 -19.45 9.53
C SER A 156 -15.89 -20.48 8.54
N HIS A 157 -15.42 -21.72 8.62
CA HIS A 157 -15.91 -22.84 7.78
C HIS A 157 -15.92 -22.50 6.28
N ASN A 158 -14.76 -22.17 5.74
CA ASN A 158 -14.52 -21.89 4.32
C ASN A 158 -13.28 -22.65 3.83
N ASN A 159 -12.87 -22.43 2.58
CA ASN A 159 -11.75 -23.13 1.94
C ASN A 159 -10.55 -22.20 1.68
N LEU A 160 -10.33 -21.20 2.55
CA LEU A 160 -9.36 -20.14 2.28
C LEU A 160 -7.91 -20.61 2.57
N PRO A 161 -7.02 -20.66 1.57
CA PRO A 161 -5.59 -20.96 1.80
C PRO A 161 -4.82 -19.74 2.31
N ALA A 162 -5.29 -18.53 1.98
CA ALA A 162 -4.73 -17.26 2.41
C ALA A 162 -5.81 -16.17 2.41
N LEU A 163 -5.53 -15.08 3.11
CA LEU A 163 -6.32 -13.84 3.07
C LEU A 163 -5.52 -12.69 2.45
N PRO A 164 -6.20 -11.67 1.89
CA PRO A 164 -5.55 -10.42 1.52
C PRO A 164 -5.20 -9.62 2.79
N TRP A 165 -4.15 -10.06 3.50
CA TRP A 165 -3.77 -9.56 4.82
C TRP A 165 -3.52 -8.05 4.88
N GLU A 166 -3.03 -7.43 3.80
CA GLU A 166 -2.86 -5.97 3.74
C GLU A 166 -4.20 -5.22 3.82
N ALA A 167 -5.25 -5.76 3.18
CA ALA A 167 -6.58 -5.18 3.27
C ALA A 167 -7.18 -5.37 4.66
N VAL A 168 -6.96 -6.54 5.28
CA VAL A 168 -7.39 -6.83 6.65
C VAL A 168 -6.66 -5.92 7.65
N ALA A 169 -5.35 -5.74 7.51
CA ALA A 169 -4.54 -4.87 8.36
C ALA A 169 -4.96 -3.39 8.30
N GLY A 170 -5.69 -2.97 7.26
CA GLY A 170 -6.31 -1.65 7.15
C GLY A 170 -7.59 -1.47 7.97
N MET A 171 -8.12 -2.53 8.60
CA MET A 171 -9.40 -2.50 9.29
C MET A 171 -9.28 -1.97 10.73
N ALA A 172 -9.22 -0.64 10.87
CA ALA A 172 -8.98 0.02 12.17
C ALA A 172 -10.07 -0.22 13.24
N SER A 173 -11.29 -0.57 12.83
CA SER A 173 -12.42 -0.80 13.73
C SER A 173 -12.64 -2.26 14.10
N LEU A 174 -11.89 -3.20 13.51
CA LEU A 174 -12.12 -4.63 13.65
C LEU A 174 -11.84 -5.10 15.08
N ALA A 175 -12.87 -5.65 15.72
CA ALA A 175 -12.84 -6.18 17.08
C ALA A 175 -12.83 -7.71 17.11
N THR A 176 -13.56 -8.34 16.19
CA THR A 176 -13.65 -9.81 16.11
C THR A 176 -13.32 -10.27 14.70
N LEU A 177 -12.37 -11.21 14.60
CA LEU A 177 -12.01 -11.89 13.38
C LEU A 177 -12.07 -13.40 13.61
N THR A 178 -13.05 -14.08 13.01
CA THR A 178 -13.19 -15.54 13.07
C THR A 178 -12.83 -16.16 11.73
N LEU A 179 -11.84 -17.04 11.78
CA LEU A 179 -11.24 -17.73 10.64
C LEU A 179 -11.11 -19.23 10.88
N ASP A 180 -11.85 -19.76 11.85
CA ASP A 180 -11.80 -21.17 12.17
C ASP A 180 -12.24 -22.05 10.99
N HIS A 181 -11.77 -23.29 10.97
CA HIS A 181 -12.11 -24.27 9.92
C HIS A 181 -11.87 -23.72 8.51
N ASN A 182 -10.63 -23.32 8.24
CA ASN A 182 -10.15 -22.89 6.94
C ASN A 182 -8.87 -23.64 6.55
N LEU A 183 -8.19 -23.20 5.48
CA LEU A 183 -6.96 -23.83 4.98
C LEU A 183 -5.74 -22.92 5.12
N LEU A 184 -5.78 -21.94 6.04
CA LEU A 184 -4.74 -20.92 6.15
C LEU A 184 -3.38 -21.54 6.51
N GLU A 185 -2.37 -21.29 5.68
CA GLU A 185 -1.01 -21.81 5.92
C GLU A 185 -0.13 -20.87 6.76
N ARG A 186 -0.34 -19.55 6.60
CA ARG A 186 0.47 -18.51 7.25
C ARG A 186 -0.37 -17.27 7.57
N VAL A 187 -0.02 -16.63 8.69
CA VAL A 187 -0.52 -15.30 9.07
C VAL A 187 0.70 -14.38 9.24
N PRO A 188 0.84 -13.31 8.46
CA PRO A 188 1.97 -12.39 8.59
C PRO A 188 2.00 -11.72 9.97
N ALA A 189 3.18 -11.64 10.59
CA ALA A 189 3.34 -11.05 11.92
C ALA A 189 2.79 -9.61 12.03
N GLY A 190 3.01 -8.80 10.99
CA GLY A 190 2.53 -7.42 10.92
C GLY A 190 1.02 -7.26 10.67
N ALA A 191 0.32 -8.30 10.22
CA ALA A 191 -1.09 -8.17 9.84
C ALA A 191 -1.99 -7.95 11.06
N VAL A 192 -1.77 -8.72 12.12
CA VAL A 192 -2.58 -8.69 13.36
C VAL A 192 -2.12 -7.58 14.29
N ALA A 193 -0.80 -7.30 14.34
CA ALA A 193 -0.23 -6.25 15.19
C ALA A 193 -0.74 -4.83 14.83
N ARG A 194 -1.19 -4.63 13.58
CA ARG A 194 -1.74 -3.35 13.09
C ARG A 194 -3.22 -3.14 13.42
N LEU A 195 -3.89 -4.09 14.06
CA LEU A 195 -5.31 -4.02 14.42
C LEU A 195 -5.49 -3.50 15.85
N PRO A 196 -5.78 -2.20 16.06
CA PRO A 196 -5.71 -1.57 17.39
C PRO A 196 -6.87 -1.95 18.31
N ARG A 197 -7.99 -2.46 17.77
CA ARG A 197 -9.21 -2.78 18.52
C ARG A 197 -9.50 -4.28 18.60
N LEU A 198 -8.60 -5.12 18.07
CA LEU A 198 -8.83 -6.55 18.01
C LEU A 198 -8.92 -7.12 19.42
N ALA A 199 -10.07 -7.70 19.73
CA ALA A 199 -10.38 -8.32 21.01
C ALA A 199 -10.43 -9.85 20.91
N ARG A 200 -10.80 -10.39 19.74
CA ARG A 200 -10.89 -11.83 19.50
C ARG A 200 -10.36 -12.21 18.12
N LEU A 201 -9.47 -13.20 18.10
CA LEU A 201 -8.95 -13.83 16.91
C LEU A 201 -9.08 -15.35 17.04
N ASP A 202 -9.93 -15.94 16.19
CA ASP A 202 -10.08 -17.39 16.11
C ASP A 202 -9.42 -17.92 14.83
N LEU A 203 -8.39 -18.74 15.01
CA LEU A 203 -7.62 -19.41 13.97
C LEU A 203 -7.70 -20.94 14.11
N THR A 204 -8.68 -21.46 14.86
CA THR A 204 -8.79 -22.89 15.11
C THR A 204 -8.97 -23.70 13.81
N ALA A 205 -8.51 -24.95 13.79
CA ALA A 205 -8.67 -25.86 12.65
C ALA A 205 -8.21 -25.25 11.30
N ASN A 206 -6.98 -24.77 11.23
CA ASN A 206 -6.33 -24.29 10.00
C ASN A 206 -5.07 -25.14 9.67
N ARG A 207 -4.23 -24.68 8.74
CA ARG A 207 -2.98 -25.33 8.33
C ARG A 207 -1.74 -24.57 8.82
N LEU A 208 -1.88 -23.80 9.89
CA LEU A 208 -0.82 -22.94 10.41
C LEU A 208 0.31 -23.76 11.04
N ARG A 209 1.53 -23.51 10.59
CA ARG A 209 2.75 -24.07 11.22
C ARG A 209 3.30 -23.15 12.30
N ALA A 210 3.17 -21.85 12.13
CA ALA A 210 3.61 -20.84 13.09
C ALA A 210 2.49 -19.82 13.30
N LEU A 211 2.51 -19.15 14.45
CA LEU A 211 1.53 -18.13 14.82
C LEU A 211 2.23 -16.78 15.02
N PRO A 212 1.62 -15.68 14.56
CA PRO A 212 2.17 -14.35 14.75
C PRO A 212 2.13 -14.00 16.25
N PRO A 213 3.17 -13.34 16.79
CA PRO A 213 3.14 -12.85 18.15
C PRO A 213 2.00 -11.84 18.29
N VAL A 214 1.10 -12.07 19.26
CA VAL A 214 0.07 -11.11 19.65
C VAL A 214 0.49 -10.38 20.92
N PRO A 215 0.08 -9.12 21.12
CA PRO A 215 0.32 -8.41 22.37
C PRO A 215 -0.18 -9.24 23.56
N GLY A 216 0.61 -9.33 24.62
CA GLY A 216 0.22 -10.00 25.86
C GLY A 216 -0.99 -9.31 26.53
N PRO A 217 -1.66 -9.96 27.50
CA PRO A 217 -2.81 -9.38 28.20
C PRO A 217 -2.50 -7.96 28.74
N PRO A 218 -3.34 -6.93 28.46
CA PRO A 218 -4.69 -6.98 27.88
C PRO A 218 -4.74 -6.93 26.34
N GLY A 219 -4.11 -7.89 25.65
CA GLY A 219 -4.25 -8.13 24.20
C GLY A 219 -5.42 -9.04 23.82
N PRO A 220 -5.57 -9.37 22.51
CA PRO A 220 -6.69 -10.15 22.00
C PRO A 220 -6.72 -11.57 22.55
N SER A 221 -7.94 -12.09 22.73
CA SER A 221 -8.18 -13.51 22.95
C SER A 221 -7.84 -14.28 21.67
N LEU A 222 -6.80 -15.11 21.73
CA LEU A 222 -6.36 -15.96 20.63
C LEU A 222 -6.78 -17.42 20.87
N ALA A 223 -7.47 -18.01 19.90
CA ALA A 223 -7.73 -19.44 19.79
C ALA A 223 -7.02 -20.00 18.55
N ALA A 224 -6.20 -21.04 18.71
CA ALA A 224 -5.41 -21.62 17.61
C ALA A 224 -5.29 -23.16 17.66
N GLY A 225 -6.18 -23.83 18.39
CA GLY A 225 -6.22 -25.30 18.46
C GLY A 225 -6.50 -25.95 17.10
N GLY A 226 -6.10 -27.22 16.92
CA GLY A 226 -6.33 -27.95 15.68
C GLY A 226 -5.46 -27.52 14.49
N ASN A 227 -4.36 -26.81 14.72
CA ASN A 227 -3.36 -26.45 13.70
C ASN A 227 -2.16 -27.40 13.74
N PRO A 228 -1.52 -27.69 12.59
CA PRO A 228 -0.30 -28.50 12.52
C PRO A 228 0.94 -27.68 12.93
N LEU A 229 0.99 -27.25 14.19
CA LEU A 229 2.01 -26.34 14.70
C LEU A 229 3.42 -26.96 14.64
N HIS A 230 4.38 -26.16 14.22
CA HIS A 230 5.81 -26.43 14.26
C HIS A 230 6.38 -25.79 15.52
N CYS A 231 6.56 -26.61 16.54
CA CYS A 231 6.97 -26.22 17.88
C CYS A 231 8.48 -26.05 17.98
N ASN A 232 8.95 -24.88 17.58
CA ASN A 232 10.31 -24.40 17.78
C ASN A 232 10.27 -23.11 18.65
N CYS A 233 11.36 -22.35 18.69
CA CYS A 233 11.44 -21.11 19.47
C CYS A 233 10.42 -20.03 19.05
N GLU A 234 9.87 -20.06 17.83
CA GLU A 234 8.87 -19.08 17.39
C GLU A 234 7.56 -19.18 18.16
N LEU A 235 7.26 -20.34 18.77
CA LEU A 235 6.08 -20.56 19.60
C LEU A 235 6.36 -20.40 21.11
N LEU A 236 7.56 -19.98 21.50
CA LEU A 236 7.93 -19.80 22.91
C LEU A 236 7.03 -18.77 23.62
N TRP A 237 6.67 -17.69 22.94
CA TRP A 237 5.74 -16.69 23.48
C TRP A 237 4.36 -17.29 23.76
N LEU A 238 3.86 -18.14 22.85
CA LEU A 238 2.55 -18.78 23.00
C LEU A 238 2.61 -19.82 24.11
N ARG A 239 3.71 -20.55 24.22
CA ARG A 239 3.94 -21.51 25.30
C ARG A 239 3.87 -20.85 26.67
N ARG A 240 4.44 -19.64 26.84
CA ARG A 240 4.38 -18.87 28.09
C ARG A 240 2.97 -18.42 28.46
N LEU A 241 2.10 -18.23 27.47
CA LEU A 241 0.69 -17.87 27.66
C LEU A 241 -0.24 -19.10 27.78
N ALA A 242 0.22 -20.28 27.37
CA ALA A 242 -0.58 -21.49 27.35
C ALA A 242 -0.96 -21.94 28.78
N ARG A 243 -2.19 -22.41 28.95
CA ARG A 243 -2.77 -22.85 30.22
C ARG A 243 -3.41 -24.24 30.05
N PRO A 244 -3.58 -25.01 31.14
CA PRO A 244 -4.36 -26.25 31.11
C PRO A 244 -5.77 -25.98 30.54
N GLY A 245 -6.22 -26.83 29.62
CA GLY A 245 -7.52 -26.69 28.94
C GLY A 245 -7.44 -26.11 27.53
N ARG A 246 -6.28 -25.57 27.10
CA ARG A 246 -6.09 -25.25 25.69
C ARG A 246 -5.62 -26.47 24.89
N LEU A 247 -6.07 -26.54 23.64
CA LEU A 247 -5.95 -27.71 22.75
C LEU A 247 -4.91 -27.50 21.64
N GLU A 248 -3.98 -26.55 21.76
CA GLU A 248 -2.86 -26.44 20.82
C GLU A 248 -1.93 -27.64 20.98
N SER A 249 -1.60 -28.30 19.87
CA SER A 249 -0.71 -29.46 19.84
C SER A 249 0.37 -29.27 18.79
N CYS A 250 1.54 -29.85 19.06
CA CYS A 250 2.67 -29.83 18.16
C CYS A 250 2.52 -30.94 17.12
N ALA A 251 2.66 -30.61 15.84
CA ALA A 251 2.75 -31.58 14.75
C ALA A 251 4.20 -31.87 14.36
N SER A 252 5.11 -30.93 14.62
CA SER A 252 6.54 -31.05 14.37
C SER A 252 7.32 -30.18 15.35
N PRO A 253 8.65 -30.36 15.52
CA PRO A 253 9.47 -31.45 14.98
C PRO A 253 9.06 -32.84 15.55
N PRO A 254 9.52 -33.96 14.96
CA PRO A 254 9.14 -35.32 15.38
C PRO A 254 9.22 -35.63 16.89
N PRO A 255 10.21 -35.12 17.66
CA PRO A 255 10.28 -35.35 19.11
C PRO A 255 9.10 -34.74 19.89
N LEU A 256 8.47 -33.70 19.35
CA LEU A 256 7.37 -32.98 19.97
C LEU A 256 6.01 -33.33 19.37
N ALA A 257 5.98 -34.10 18.27
CA ALA A 257 4.76 -34.43 17.56
C ALA A 257 3.75 -35.14 18.47
N GLY A 258 2.49 -34.67 18.45
CA GLY A 258 1.39 -35.17 19.26
C GLY A 258 1.32 -34.62 20.69
N ARG A 259 2.35 -33.91 21.17
CA ARG A 259 2.33 -33.30 22.51
C ARG A 259 1.50 -32.02 22.51
N LEU A 260 0.78 -31.78 23.61
CA LEU A 260 0.09 -30.51 23.84
C LEU A 260 1.12 -29.42 24.16
N LEU A 261 0.97 -28.25 23.54
CA LEU A 261 1.95 -27.17 23.66
C LEU A 261 2.19 -26.78 25.11
N TRP A 262 1.13 -26.65 25.93
CA TRP A 262 1.25 -26.30 27.34
C TRP A 262 2.08 -27.30 28.18
N ALA A 263 2.24 -28.54 27.71
CA ALA A 263 3.00 -29.60 28.39
C ALA A 263 4.44 -29.76 27.85
N VAL A 264 4.82 -29.01 26.83
CA VAL A 264 6.21 -28.98 26.31
C VAL A 264 7.03 -28.03 27.19
N PRO A 265 8.18 -28.40 27.75
CA PRO A 265 9.02 -27.46 28.48
C PRO A 265 9.63 -26.40 27.53
N GLU A 266 9.87 -25.19 28.03
CA GLU A 266 10.37 -24.07 27.21
C GLU A 266 11.72 -24.38 26.52
N GLU A 267 12.57 -25.18 27.17
CA GLU A 267 13.90 -25.55 26.69
C GLU A 267 13.87 -26.46 25.44
N GLU A 268 12.80 -27.24 25.26
CA GLU A 268 12.62 -28.10 24.09
C GLU A 268 12.16 -27.30 22.86
N LEU A 269 11.66 -26.07 23.04
CA LEU A 269 11.28 -25.16 21.95
C LEU A 269 12.51 -24.41 21.43
N ALA A 270 13.44 -25.14 20.84
CA ALA A 270 14.68 -24.60 20.27
C ALA A 270 14.54 -24.27 18.78
N CYS A 271 15.28 -23.28 18.32
CA CYS A 271 15.48 -22.99 16.89
C CYS A 271 16.94 -23.25 16.50
N ARG A 272 17.17 -23.52 15.22
CA ARG A 272 18.49 -23.71 14.62
C ARG A 272 18.80 -22.56 13.66
N ALA A 273 19.89 -21.86 13.94
CA ALA A 273 20.44 -20.81 13.07
C ALA A 273 20.66 -21.34 11.64
N PRO A 274 20.53 -20.47 10.62
CA PRO A 274 20.67 -20.90 9.24
C PRO A 274 22.10 -21.31 8.93
N ALA A 275 22.25 -22.34 8.12
CA ALA A 275 23.51 -22.80 7.55
C ALA A 275 23.37 -22.84 6.03
N ILE A 276 24.23 -22.12 5.32
CA ILE A 276 24.24 -22.11 3.85
C ILE A 276 24.93 -23.39 3.38
N ALA A 277 24.17 -24.27 2.74
CA ALA A 277 24.66 -25.53 2.19
C ALA A 277 25.41 -25.35 0.87
N GLY A 278 25.08 -24.30 0.11
CA GLY A 278 25.81 -23.94 -1.11
C GLY A 278 25.34 -22.60 -1.68
N ALA A 279 26.29 -21.82 -2.20
CA ALA A 279 26.02 -20.59 -2.94
C ALA A 279 26.99 -20.51 -4.13
N ALA A 280 26.47 -20.39 -5.34
CA ALA A 280 27.28 -20.44 -6.56
C ALA A 280 26.65 -19.66 -7.71
N ALA A 281 27.50 -19.21 -8.64
CA ALA A 281 27.10 -18.58 -9.89
C ALA A 281 27.20 -19.60 -11.03
N ASP A 282 26.21 -19.61 -11.91
CA ASP A 282 26.18 -20.43 -13.11
C ASP A 282 25.72 -19.59 -14.33
N PRO A 283 26.62 -19.28 -15.27
CA PRO A 283 28.08 -19.40 -15.20
C PRO A 283 28.71 -18.34 -14.27
N ALA A 284 29.91 -18.61 -13.74
CA ALA A 284 30.64 -17.68 -12.85
C ALA A 284 31.25 -16.46 -13.56
N ALA A 285 31.41 -16.54 -14.88
CA ALA A 285 31.89 -15.45 -15.73
C ALA A 285 31.00 -15.32 -16.97
N VAL A 286 30.61 -14.09 -17.30
CA VAL A 286 29.79 -13.77 -18.47
C VAL A 286 30.31 -12.53 -19.18
N LEU A 287 30.00 -12.41 -20.47
CA LEU A 287 30.18 -11.14 -21.18
C LEU A 287 29.05 -10.16 -20.80
N GLU A 288 29.35 -8.86 -20.88
CA GLU A 288 28.35 -7.82 -20.71
C GLU A 288 27.14 -8.06 -21.62
N GLY A 289 25.94 -7.96 -21.06
CA GLY A 289 24.68 -8.21 -21.74
C GLY A 289 24.16 -9.65 -21.64
N GLN A 290 24.97 -10.62 -21.22
CA GLN A 290 24.54 -12.01 -21.06
C GLN A 290 23.79 -12.24 -19.74
N PRO A 291 22.90 -13.25 -19.68
CA PRO A 291 22.23 -13.64 -18.44
C PRO A 291 23.14 -14.52 -17.57
N LEU A 292 22.95 -14.45 -16.25
CA LEU A 292 23.57 -15.37 -15.28
C LEU A 292 22.62 -15.63 -14.11
N ARG A 293 22.74 -16.81 -13.48
CA ARG A 293 21.95 -17.19 -12.31
C ARG A 293 22.85 -17.46 -11.10
N LEU A 294 22.44 -16.92 -9.96
CA LEU A 294 23.07 -17.13 -8.66
C LEU A 294 22.16 -18.02 -7.81
N GLY A 295 22.63 -19.23 -7.50
CA GLY A 295 21.94 -20.15 -6.60
C GLY A 295 22.40 -19.95 -5.16
N CYS A 296 21.47 -20.03 -4.21
CA CYS A 296 21.78 -20.10 -2.78
C CYS A 296 20.80 -21.06 -2.09
N ALA A 297 21.33 -22.05 -1.38
CA ALA A 297 20.56 -23.00 -0.60
C ALA A 297 20.99 -22.91 0.86
N ALA A 298 20.04 -22.66 1.75
CA ALA A 298 20.27 -22.63 3.19
C ALA A 298 19.26 -23.53 3.92
N ALA A 299 19.72 -24.14 5.01
CA ALA A 299 18.91 -24.94 5.91
C ALA A 299 18.92 -24.32 7.31
N GLY A 300 17.77 -24.32 7.98
CA GLY A 300 17.60 -23.76 9.32
C GLY A 300 16.28 -24.24 9.90
N ASP A 301 16.07 -23.98 11.18
CA ASP A 301 14.76 -24.17 11.82
C ASP A 301 14.44 -22.90 12.63
N PRO A 302 13.44 -22.09 12.24
CA PRO A 302 12.55 -22.25 11.09
C PRO A 302 13.28 -22.11 9.74
N PRO A 303 12.66 -22.51 8.62
CA PRO A 303 13.21 -22.32 7.28
C PRO A 303 13.62 -20.85 7.04
N PRO A 304 14.87 -20.56 6.66
CA PRO A 304 15.36 -19.19 6.56
C PRO A 304 14.85 -18.45 5.34
N ALA A 305 14.67 -17.14 5.49
CA ALA A 305 14.41 -16.22 4.40
C ALA A 305 15.73 -15.88 3.69
N LEU A 306 15.74 -16.00 2.36
CA LEU A 306 16.92 -15.73 1.53
C LEU A 306 16.81 -14.35 0.89
N HIS A 307 17.90 -13.60 0.95
CA HIS A 307 18.04 -12.31 0.29
C HIS A 307 19.46 -12.11 -0.24
N TRP A 308 19.62 -11.23 -1.24
CA TRP A 308 20.89 -10.99 -1.91
C TRP A 308 21.34 -9.55 -1.73
N LEU A 309 22.62 -9.38 -1.43
CA LEU A 309 23.32 -8.11 -1.48
C LEU A 309 24.19 -8.07 -2.74
N GLY A 310 24.11 -6.96 -3.46
CA GLY A 310 24.97 -6.70 -4.62
C GLY A 310 26.42 -6.42 -4.23
N PRO A 311 27.33 -6.27 -5.22
CA PRO A 311 28.73 -5.89 -4.99
C PRO A 311 28.91 -4.55 -4.27
N ASP A 312 27.89 -3.68 -4.36
CA ASP A 312 27.79 -2.39 -3.68
C ASP A 312 27.29 -2.49 -2.22
N GLY A 313 27.02 -3.71 -1.74
CA GLY A 313 26.50 -3.98 -0.40
C GLY A 313 25.02 -3.65 -0.22
N ARG A 314 24.30 -3.29 -1.28
CA ARG A 314 22.87 -2.94 -1.22
C ARG A 314 21.98 -4.15 -1.50
N LEU A 315 20.81 -4.17 -0.88
CA LEU A 315 19.80 -5.21 -1.12
C LEU A 315 19.36 -5.20 -2.59
N VAL A 316 19.43 -6.36 -3.23
CA VAL A 316 18.97 -6.54 -4.60
C VAL A 316 17.45 -6.53 -4.63
N GLN A 317 16.90 -5.60 -5.40
CA GLN A 317 15.46 -5.47 -5.64
C GLN A 317 15.08 -6.08 -6.99
N ASN A 318 13.85 -6.57 -7.08
CA ASN A 318 13.28 -7.00 -8.35
C ASN A 318 13.11 -5.80 -9.29
N GLY A 319 13.52 -5.97 -10.54
CA GLY A 319 13.45 -4.94 -11.56
C GLY A 319 13.50 -5.52 -12.96
N SER A 320 13.80 -4.67 -13.96
CA SER A 320 13.86 -5.10 -15.36
C SER A 320 15.05 -6.02 -15.67
N ARG A 321 16.20 -5.83 -14.99
CA ARG A 321 17.43 -6.63 -15.19
C ARG A 321 17.65 -7.73 -14.17
N ARG A 322 17.07 -7.64 -12.97
CA ARG A 322 17.34 -8.52 -11.82
C ARG A 322 16.04 -9.08 -11.27
N ALA A 323 16.00 -10.36 -10.93
CA ALA A 323 14.84 -11.00 -10.30
C ALA A 323 15.30 -12.02 -9.25
N VAL A 324 14.73 -11.96 -8.04
CA VAL A 324 14.91 -12.95 -6.99
C VAL A 324 13.73 -13.93 -7.02
N GLY A 325 14.02 -15.20 -7.22
CA GLY A 325 13.06 -16.30 -7.23
C GLY A 325 12.61 -16.71 -5.82
N ALA A 326 11.47 -17.39 -5.74
CA ALA A 326 10.95 -17.92 -4.48
C ALA A 326 11.81 -19.06 -3.89
N ASP A 327 12.65 -19.67 -4.73
CA ASP A 327 13.68 -20.63 -4.35
C ASP A 327 14.94 -19.96 -3.75
N GLY A 328 14.97 -18.62 -3.70
CA GLY A 328 16.10 -17.83 -3.24
C GLY A 328 17.19 -17.63 -4.28
N SER A 329 16.99 -18.05 -5.54
CA SER A 329 17.94 -17.79 -6.62
C SER A 329 17.82 -16.37 -7.15
N LEU A 330 18.94 -15.75 -7.53
CA LEU A 330 18.98 -14.43 -8.15
C LEU A 330 19.31 -14.59 -9.64
N GLU A 331 18.39 -14.18 -10.49
CA GLU A 331 18.53 -14.15 -11.94
C GLU A 331 18.90 -12.73 -12.39
N LEU A 332 20.06 -12.58 -13.04
CA LEU A 332 20.38 -11.38 -13.81
C LEU A 332 20.10 -11.69 -15.27
N ARG A 333 19.12 -11.01 -15.85
CA ARG A 333 18.74 -11.16 -17.26
C ARG A 333 19.72 -10.46 -18.20
N VAL A 334 20.30 -9.37 -17.72
CA VAL A 334 21.27 -8.55 -18.45
C VAL A 334 22.36 -8.11 -17.47
N ALA A 335 23.51 -8.78 -17.51
CA ALA A 335 24.68 -8.43 -16.72
C ALA A 335 25.33 -7.14 -17.23
N THR A 336 25.68 -6.22 -16.34
CA THR A 336 26.46 -5.01 -16.66
C THR A 336 27.82 -5.06 -15.96
N LEU A 337 28.76 -4.22 -16.39
CA LEU A 337 30.07 -4.13 -15.72
C LEU A 337 29.96 -3.74 -14.23
N GLY A 338 28.89 -3.05 -13.82
CA GLY A 338 28.61 -2.76 -12.41
C GLY A 338 28.15 -3.96 -11.57
N ASP A 339 27.78 -5.06 -12.22
CA ASP A 339 27.47 -6.33 -11.57
C ASP A 339 28.74 -7.17 -11.33
N HIS A 340 29.91 -6.73 -11.82
CA HIS A 340 31.19 -7.39 -11.54
C HIS A 340 31.56 -7.26 -10.06
N GLY A 341 31.75 -8.38 -9.38
CA GLY A 341 32.21 -8.42 -7.99
C GLY A 341 31.54 -9.52 -7.17
N ALA A 342 31.59 -9.36 -5.84
CA ALA A 342 31.07 -10.34 -4.90
C ALA A 342 29.61 -10.05 -4.55
N PHE A 343 28.70 -10.91 -5.00
CA PHE A 343 27.34 -10.97 -4.46
C PHE A 343 27.36 -11.70 -3.13
N THR A 344 26.52 -11.27 -2.18
CA THR A 344 26.39 -11.95 -0.88
C THR A 344 24.97 -12.48 -0.72
N CYS A 345 24.80 -13.80 -0.65
CA CYS A 345 23.57 -14.40 -0.19
C CYS A 345 23.52 -14.32 1.33
N VAL A 346 22.42 -13.83 1.87
CA VAL A 346 22.17 -13.77 3.30
C VAL A 346 20.90 -14.58 3.59
N ALA A 347 21.03 -15.54 4.49
CA ALA A 347 19.96 -16.39 4.99
C ALA A 347 19.66 -15.97 6.44
N SER A 348 18.43 -15.59 6.75
CA SER A 348 18.04 -15.15 8.09
C SER A 348 16.84 -15.92 8.62
N ASN A 349 16.84 -16.21 9.93
CA ASN A 349 15.70 -16.78 10.64
C ASN A 349 15.67 -16.30 12.11
N ALA A 350 14.69 -16.78 12.89
CA ALA A 350 14.52 -16.36 14.29
C ALA A 350 15.71 -16.68 15.21
N ALA A 351 16.60 -17.60 14.82
CA ALA A 351 17.79 -17.98 15.59
C ALA A 351 19.07 -17.24 15.16
N GLY A 352 19.09 -16.57 14.00
CA GLY A 352 20.25 -15.81 13.55
C GLY A 352 20.34 -15.67 12.04
N GLU A 353 21.53 -15.29 11.57
CA GLU A 353 21.82 -15.02 10.17
C GLU A 353 23.11 -15.73 9.72
N ALA A 354 23.15 -16.13 8.47
CA ALA A 354 24.34 -16.65 7.81
C ALA A 354 24.50 -16.00 6.44
N ALA A 355 25.75 -15.78 6.02
CA ALA A 355 26.04 -15.13 4.75
C ALA A 355 27.11 -15.90 3.98
N ALA A 356 26.96 -15.98 2.66
CA ALA A 356 27.92 -16.59 1.75
C ALA A 356 28.17 -15.67 0.55
N ARG A 357 29.44 -15.50 0.19
CA ARG A 357 29.84 -14.66 -0.95
C ARG A 357 30.00 -15.51 -2.20
N VAL A 358 29.50 -15.00 -3.31
CA VAL A 358 29.60 -15.58 -4.65
C VAL A 358 30.26 -14.56 -5.56
N GLN A 359 31.40 -14.93 -6.14
CA GLN A 359 32.12 -14.06 -7.08
C GLN A 359 31.53 -14.17 -8.48
N VAL A 360 31.31 -13.02 -9.12
CA VAL A 360 30.82 -12.91 -10.50
C VAL A 360 31.77 -12.04 -11.30
N ALA A 361 32.25 -12.57 -12.42
CA ALA A 361 33.06 -11.82 -13.37
C ALA A 361 32.20 -11.40 -14.58
N VAL A 362 32.02 -10.11 -14.78
CA VAL A 362 31.42 -9.57 -16.02
C VAL A 362 32.51 -8.94 -16.86
N LEU A 363 32.71 -9.47 -18.06
CA LEU A 363 33.76 -9.04 -18.99
C LEU A 363 33.17 -8.11 -20.06
N PRO A 364 33.87 -7.04 -20.45
CA PRO A 364 33.42 -6.15 -21.51
C PRO A 364 33.38 -6.88 -22.86
N LEU A 365 32.49 -6.44 -23.76
CA LEU A 365 32.42 -6.98 -25.12
C LEU A 365 33.73 -6.68 -25.90
N PRO A 366 34.34 -7.65 -26.62
CA PRO A 366 35.54 -7.39 -27.41
C PRO A 366 35.27 -6.36 -28.50
N VAL A 367 36.08 -5.30 -28.56
CA VAL A 367 36.06 -4.32 -29.65
C VAL A 367 36.88 -4.89 -30.82
N PRO A 368 36.35 -5.01 -32.04
CA PRO A 368 37.14 -5.44 -33.19
C PRO A 368 38.24 -4.40 -33.47
N ARG A 369 39.50 -4.80 -33.35
CA ARG A 369 40.64 -4.02 -33.87
C ARG A 369 40.60 -4.11 -35.40
N GLY A 370 40.40 -2.98 -36.07
CA GLY A 370 40.72 -2.87 -37.49
C GLY A 370 42.24 -2.81 -37.63
N ASP A 371 42.83 -3.84 -38.21
CA ASP A 371 44.21 -3.80 -38.68
C ASP A 371 44.36 -2.69 -39.73
N GLY A 372 45.37 -1.87 -39.52
CA GLY A 372 45.84 -0.84 -40.44
C GLY A 372 47.33 -0.67 -40.20
N ASP A 373 48.11 -1.48 -40.90
CA ASP A 373 49.55 -1.37 -41.04
C ASP A 373 49.98 0.03 -41.50
N GLY A 374 51.14 0.50 -41.03
CA GLY A 374 51.76 1.74 -41.51
C GLY A 374 52.93 2.22 -40.66
N GLU A 375 54.12 1.75 -41.01
CA GLU A 375 55.46 2.17 -40.58
C GLU A 375 55.73 3.69 -40.54
N GLY A 376 56.75 4.06 -39.73
CA GLY A 376 57.45 5.35 -39.83
C GLY A 376 57.95 5.86 -38.46
N GLU A 377 59.00 5.25 -37.91
CA GLU A 377 60.39 5.74 -37.92
C GLU A 377 60.76 6.63 -36.72
N ALA A 378 61.80 6.22 -35.99
CA ALA A 378 62.40 6.90 -34.86
C ALA A 378 63.69 7.60 -35.28
N GLY A 379 63.96 8.79 -34.71
CA GLY A 379 65.27 9.44 -34.77
C GLY A 379 65.43 10.56 -33.71
N PRO A 380 66.64 10.86 -33.21
CA PRO A 380 66.86 11.24 -31.80
C PRO A 380 67.55 12.61 -31.58
N GLY A 381 67.51 13.12 -30.34
CA GLY A 381 68.59 13.95 -29.75
C GLY A 381 68.23 15.35 -29.21
N PRO A 382 68.99 15.88 -28.23
CA PRO A 382 68.46 16.70 -27.13
C PRO A 382 69.02 18.14 -27.00
N SER A 383 68.44 18.88 -26.02
CA SER A 383 68.94 20.07 -25.31
C SER A 383 68.68 21.46 -25.91
N ASP A 384 67.88 22.29 -25.23
CA ASP A 384 68.39 23.43 -24.44
C ASP A 384 67.26 24.24 -23.75
N MET A 385 67.56 24.71 -22.53
CA MET A 385 66.72 25.59 -21.72
C MET A 385 66.83 27.05 -22.16
N ALA A 386 65.70 27.77 -22.28
CA ALA A 386 65.58 29.15 -21.79
C ALA A 386 64.10 29.57 -21.62
N ARG A 387 63.85 30.26 -20.51
CA ARG A 387 62.59 30.88 -20.03
C ARG A 387 62.01 31.92 -21.00
N ALA A 388 60.69 31.96 -21.14
CA ALA A 388 59.79 32.96 -20.50
C ALA A 388 58.53 33.21 -21.35
N GLY A 389 57.37 33.18 -20.67
CA GLY A 389 56.18 33.97 -21.03
C GLY A 389 55.27 33.38 -22.11
N GLY A 390 54.09 32.95 -21.71
CA GLY A 390 52.99 32.68 -22.64
C GLY A 390 51.98 31.69 -22.09
N ASN A 391 50.82 32.21 -21.69
CA ASN A 391 49.58 31.45 -21.55
C ASN A 391 49.40 30.48 -22.72
N GLU A 392 49.06 29.22 -22.47
CA GLU A 392 48.10 28.45 -23.27
C GLU A 392 47.86 27.06 -22.66
N SER A 393 46.71 26.88 -22.00
CA SER A 393 46.06 25.58 -21.92
C SER A 393 45.36 25.30 -23.26
N ARG A 394 46.13 24.89 -24.27
CA ARG A 394 45.60 24.26 -25.49
C ARG A 394 45.47 22.76 -25.26
N ALA A 395 44.37 22.39 -24.59
CA ALA A 395 43.84 21.05 -24.66
C ALA A 395 43.45 20.77 -26.13
N ALA A 396 43.89 19.61 -26.64
CA ALA A 396 43.64 19.13 -27.98
C ALA A 396 42.16 19.31 -28.40
N ALA A 397 41.98 20.05 -29.49
CA ALA A 397 40.70 20.29 -30.13
C ALA A 397 40.39 19.16 -31.12
N GLY A 398 39.28 18.47 -30.86
CA GLY A 398 38.61 17.49 -31.73
C GLY A 398 37.80 16.55 -30.83
N GLU A 399 36.46 16.61 -30.71
CA GLU A 399 35.42 17.26 -31.50
C GLU A 399 34.24 17.56 -30.54
N ARG A 400 34.24 18.71 -29.84
CA ARG A 400 33.11 19.13 -28.98
C ARG A 400 31.96 19.67 -29.85
N ARG A 401 30.99 18.82 -30.16
CA ARG A 401 29.86 19.12 -31.07
C ARG A 401 28.58 19.62 -30.40
N VAL A 402 28.52 19.72 -29.07
CA VAL A 402 27.38 20.24 -28.30
C VAL A 402 27.86 21.28 -27.28
N VAL A 403 27.17 22.42 -27.19
CA VAL A 403 27.51 23.55 -26.33
C VAL A 403 26.27 24.02 -25.57
N ALA A 404 26.42 24.31 -24.27
CA ALA A 404 25.41 24.99 -23.47
C ALA A 404 25.73 26.49 -23.39
N ALA A 405 24.73 27.34 -23.63
CA ALA A 405 24.82 28.80 -23.60
C ALA A 405 23.62 29.39 -22.83
N GLU A 406 23.69 30.66 -22.44
CA GLU A 406 22.60 31.37 -21.75
C GLU A 406 22.14 30.64 -20.47
N LEU A 407 23.09 30.32 -19.59
CA LEU A 407 22.85 29.61 -18.33
C LEU A 407 22.23 30.54 -17.29
N THR A 408 21.11 30.12 -16.71
CA THR A 408 20.44 30.76 -15.57
C THR A 408 20.25 29.73 -14.46
N GLY A 409 19.78 30.14 -13.28
CA GLY A 409 19.49 29.21 -12.18
C GLY A 409 18.48 28.13 -12.57
N SER A 410 17.59 28.38 -13.53
CA SER A 410 16.53 27.45 -13.91
C SER A 410 16.49 27.03 -15.38
N SER A 411 17.34 27.60 -16.24
CA SER A 411 17.33 27.31 -17.68
C SER A 411 18.69 27.33 -18.35
N ALA A 412 18.82 26.57 -19.44
CA ALA A 412 20.01 26.51 -20.28
C ALA A 412 19.64 26.30 -21.75
N ARG A 413 20.31 27.02 -22.67
CA ARG A 413 20.13 26.85 -24.13
C ARG A 413 21.22 25.95 -24.69
N ILE A 414 20.85 24.79 -25.20
CA ILE A 414 21.74 23.80 -25.81
C ILE A 414 21.80 24.03 -27.33
N ARG A 415 23.02 24.12 -27.89
CA ARG A 415 23.30 24.33 -29.32
C ARG A 415 24.27 23.26 -29.82
N TRP A 416 24.07 22.77 -31.05
CA TRP A 416 24.99 21.81 -31.68
C TRP A 416 25.20 22.13 -33.16
N LEU A 417 26.38 21.79 -33.70
CA LEU A 417 26.80 22.19 -35.05
C LEU A 417 26.02 21.44 -36.16
N PRO A 418 25.72 22.09 -37.30
CA PRO A 418 25.17 21.40 -38.46
C PRO A 418 26.25 20.51 -39.09
N GLN A 419 26.04 19.20 -39.11
CA GLN A 419 26.89 18.28 -39.87
C GLN A 419 26.56 18.42 -41.36
N ARG A 420 27.57 18.57 -42.23
CA ARG A 420 27.40 18.55 -43.69
C ARG A 420 26.85 17.18 -44.09
N HIS A 421 25.64 17.16 -44.64
CA HIS A 421 24.89 16.01 -45.18
C HIS A 421 24.65 14.83 -44.22
N LEU A 422 23.52 14.87 -43.52
CA LEU A 422 22.84 13.69 -42.95
C LEU A 422 21.35 13.72 -43.34
N PRO A 423 20.95 13.10 -44.46
CA PRO A 423 19.54 12.96 -44.80
C PRO A 423 18.83 11.97 -43.84
N GLY A 424 17.58 12.24 -43.46
CA GLY A 424 16.73 11.26 -42.75
C GLY A 424 16.57 11.40 -41.22
N ILE A 425 16.98 12.50 -40.59
CA ILE A 425 16.79 12.70 -39.13
C ILE A 425 15.33 13.08 -38.83
N ARG A 426 14.64 12.30 -37.99
CA ARG A 426 13.25 12.58 -37.58
C ARG A 426 13.16 13.38 -36.27
N MET A 427 14.03 13.08 -35.31
CA MET A 427 14.01 13.64 -33.96
C MET A 427 15.37 13.52 -33.27
N PHE A 428 15.61 14.39 -32.30
CA PHE A 428 16.76 14.36 -31.39
C PHE A 428 16.32 13.89 -30.01
N GLN A 429 17.13 13.06 -29.39
CA GLN A 429 17.01 12.67 -27.98
C GLN A 429 18.01 13.48 -27.17
N ILE A 430 17.53 14.16 -26.14
CA ILE A 430 18.36 14.85 -25.16
C ILE A 430 18.23 14.09 -23.85
N GLN A 431 19.37 13.67 -23.31
CA GLN A 431 19.48 12.94 -22.06
C GLN A 431 20.32 13.76 -21.10
N TYR A 432 19.83 14.02 -19.89
CA TYR A 432 20.62 14.72 -18.88
C TYR A 432 20.37 14.17 -17.49
N ASN A 433 21.41 14.23 -16.65
CA ASN A 433 21.32 13.95 -15.22
C ASN A 433 21.95 15.09 -14.40
N SER A 434 21.48 15.26 -13.17
CA SER A 434 22.04 16.18 -12.18
C SER A 434 22.93 15.44 -11.19
N SER A 435 23.92 16.12 -10.62
CA SER A 435 24.83 15.55 -9.61
C SER A 435 24.15 15.08 -8.31
N LEU A 436 22.88 15.45 -8.07
CA LEU A 436 22.13 15.14 -6.85
C LEU A 436 20.88 14.27 -7.09
N ASP A 437 20.52 14.00 -8.34
CA ASP A 437 19.38 13.13 -8.68
C ASP A 437 19.92 11.87 -9.37
N ASP A 438 19.45 10.68 -8.97
CA ASP A 438 19.81 9.40 -9.62
C ASP A 438 18.87 9.05 -10.80
N SER A 439 18.01 9.99 -11.20
CA SER A 439 17.00 9.81 -12.25
C SER A 439 17.42 10.46 -13.57
N LEU A 440 17.66 9.64 -14.59
CA LEU A 440 18.02 10.09 -15.92
C LEU A 440 16.79 10.64 -16.67
N VAL A 441 16.85 11.91 -17.09
CA VAL A 441 15.72 12.58 -17.75
C VAL A 441 15.91 12.59 -19.26
N TYR A 442 14.84 12.28 -20.00
CA TYR A 442 14.83 12.27 -21.47
C TYR A 442 13.87 13.32 -22.04
N ARG A 443 14.31 14.01 -23.10
CA ARG A 443 13.50 14.96 -23.89
C ARG A 443 13.65 14.66 -25.37
N TRP A 444 12.53 14.64 -26.09
CA TRP A 444 12.50 14.40 -27.54
C TRP A 444 12.23 15.71 -28.28
N VAL A 445 13.07 16.05 -29.26
CA VAL A 445 12.97 17.30 -30.03
C VAL A 445 12.81 16.98 -31.53
N PRO A 446 11.69 17.37 -32.18
CA PRO A 446 11.49 17.14 -33.61
C PRO A 446 12.51 17.91 -34.46
N ALA A 447 13.00 17.29 -35.55
CA ALA A 447 14.05 17.89 -36.38
C ALA A 447 13.63 19.16 -37.16
N GLY A 448 12.32 19.44 -37.27
CA GLY A 448 11.74 20.57 -38.02
C GLY A 448 11.27 21.78 -37.19
N ALA A 449 11.47 21.80 -35.87
CA ALA A 449 10.90 22.83 -34.97
C ALA A 449 11.57 24.23 -35.05
N GLY A 450 12.33 24.53 -36.11
CA GLY A 450 13.05 25.78 -36.29
C GLY A 450 12.43 26.81 -37.25
N ALA A 451 11.31 26.49 -37.93
CA ALA A 451 10.82 27.35 -39.02
C ALA A 451 9.41 27.93 -38.86
N ALA A 452 8.69 27.69 -37.76
CA ALA A 452 7.26 28.03 -37.71
C ALA A 452 6.72 28.69 -36.41
N PHE A 453 7.56 29.26 -35.53
CA PHE A 453 7.02 29.91 -34.32
C PHE A 453 7.60 31.27 -33.91
N TRP A 454 8.69 31.75 -34.52
CA TRP A 454 9.16 33.12 -34.30
C TRP A 454 9.79 33.65 -35.58
N GLY A 455 9.09 34.54 -36.29
CA GLY A 455 9.58 35.16 -37.52
C GLY A 455 10.82 36.01 -37.26
N VAL A 456 12.02 35.46 -37.50
CA VAL A 456 13.27 36.19 -37.73
C VAL A 456 14.11 35.39 -38.73
N LEU A 457 14.55 36.07 -39.79
CA LEU A 457 15.38 35.54 -40.87
C LEU A 457 16.81 35.23 -40.37
N GLY A 458 17.34 34.07 -40.77
CA GLY A 458 18.78 33.84 -40.86
C GLY A 458 19.38 32.90 -39.80
N GLY A 459 19.66 31.66 -40.21
CA GLY A 459 20.59 30.76 -39.53
C GLY A 459 19.99 29.41 -39.15
N ALA A 460 20.31 28.35 -39.91
CA ALA A 460 20.01 26.97 -39.57
C ALA A 460 20.86 26.48 -38.36
N GLY A 461 20.61 27.03 -37.18
CA GLY A 461 21.21 26.64 -35.91
C GLY A 461 20.21 25.86 -35.05
N ARG A 462 20.35 24.53 -34.99
CA ARG A 462 19.52 23.66 -34.14
C ARG A 462 19.84 23.93 -32.68
N SER A 463 18.92 24.60 -31.97
CA SER A 463 19.04 24.95 -30.56
C SER A 463 17.78 24.57 -29.77
N PHE A 464 17.94 24.18 -28.51
CA PHE A 464 16.85 23.79 -27.61
C PHE A 464 17.03 24.43 -26.23
N VAL A 465 15.96 24.92 -25.61
CA VAL A 465 16.02 25.55 -24.28
C VAL A 465 15.42 24.62 -23.23
N LEU A 466 16.23 24.21 -22.26
CA LEU A 466 15.80 23.54 -21.02
C LEU A 466 15.34 24.60 -20.03
N ARG A 467 14.14 24.47 -19.46
CA ARG A 467 13.56 25.43 -18.50
C ARG A 467 13.32 24.86 -17.10
N ASP A 468 13.65 23.60 -16.89
CA ASP A 468 13.33 22.83 -15.68
C ASP A 468 14.60 22.43 -14.93
N LEU A 469 15.62 23.29 -14.89
CA LEU A 469 16.84 23.04 -14.15
C LEU A 469 16.72 23.58 -12.72
N ALA A 470 17.36 22.93 -11.76
CA ALA A 470 17.55 23.44 -10.41
C ALA A 470 18.86 24.22 -10.31
N ALA A 471 18.84 25.36 -9.60
CA ALA A 471 19.96 26.26 -9.42
C ALA A 471 21.09 25.63 -8.59
N GLY A 472 22.33 26.06 -8.85
CA GLY A 472 23.51 25.58 -8.10
C GLY A 472 23.89 24.11 -8.33
N ARG A 473 23.42 23.46 -9.41
CA ARG A 473 23.73 22.05 -9.71
C ARG A 473 24.64 21.88 -10.94
N HIS A 474 25.36 20.75 -10.97
CA HIS A 474 26.11 20.30 -12.13
C HIS A 474 25.25 19.35 -12.97
N TYR A 475 25.29 19.51 -14.30
CA TYR A 475 24.55 18.69 -15.25
C TYR A 475 25.49 18.11 -16.30
N ASP A 476 25.31 16.80 -16.53
CA ASP A 476 25.91 16.07 -17.65
C ASP A 476 24.81 15.80 -18.67
N LEU A 477 24.93 16.39 -19.87
CA LEU A 477 23.91 16.32 -20.92
C LEU A 477 24.49 15.74 -22.21
N CYS A 478 23.78 14.81 -22.84
CA CYS A 478 24.11 14.22 -24.14
C CYS A 478 22.96 14.39 -25.14
N VAL A 479 23.31 14.62 -26.41
CA VAL A 479 22.35 14.73 -27.52
C VAL A 479 22.60 13.60 -28.53
N SER A 480 21.55 12.92 -28.95
CA SER A 480 21.57 11.86 -29.97
C SER A 480 20.56 12.13 -31.08
N ALA A 481 20.86 11.74 -32.32
CA ALA A 481 19.95 11.83 -33.47
C ALA A 481 19.34 10.45 -33.80
N LEU A 482 18.04 10.42 -34.08
CA LEU A 482 17.33 9.23 -34.56
C LEU A 482 17.02 9.34 -36.06
N TYR A 483 17.40 8.32 -36.82
CA TYR A 483 17.23 8.23 -38.27
C TYR A 483 16.01 7.40 -38.64
N ALA A 484 15.42 7.69 -39.80
CA ALA A 484 14.45 6.82 -40.45
C ALA A 484 15.18 5.93 -41.45
N GLU A 485 15.45 4.68 -41.09
CA GLU A 485 15.74 3.62 -42.06
C GLU A 485 14.53 2.69 -42.21
N GLY A 486 14.44 2.04 -43.37
CA GLY A 486 13.27 1.37 -43.91
C GLY A 486 12.59 0.37 -42.97
N ALA A 487 11.31 0.13 -43.26
CA ALA A 487 10.37 -0.64 -42.47
C ALA A 487 10.89 -2.05 -42.06
N ALA A 488 11.49 -2.16 -40.87
CA ALA A 488 11.51 -3.33 -39.97
C ALA A 488 12.59 -3.28 -38.85
N ALA A 489 13.39 -2.22 -38.70
CA ALA A 489 14.39 -2.11 -37.63
C ALA A 489 14.10 -0.97 -36.64
N LEU A 490 14.31 -1.21 -35.34
CA LEU A 490 14.26 -0.19 -34.28
C LEU A 490 15.26 0.95 -34.58
N PRO A 491 14.89 2.23 -34.47
CA PRO A 491 15.76 3.34 -34.84
C PRO A 491 16.96 3.41 -33.88
N THR A 492 18.18 3.24 -34.40
CA THR A 492 19.42 3.33 -33.61
C THR A 492 19.79 4.80 -33.37
N PRO A 493 19.93 5.25 -32.11
CA PRO A 493 20.33 6.61 -31.79
C PRO A 493 21.84 6.80 -32.04
N ARG A 494 22.21 7.79 -32.86
CA ARG A 494 23.63 8.19 -33.05
C ARG A 494 23.94 9.38 -32.16
N ALA A 495 24.91 9.24 -31.26
CA ALA A 495 25.34 10.32 -30.39
C ALA A 495 25.96 11.48 -31.21
N LEU A 496 25.44 12.70 -31.00
CA LEU A 496 25.96 13.94 -31.57
C LEU A 496 27.01 14.59 -30.67
N GLY A 497 26.96 14.34 -29.35
CA GLY A 497 27.95 14.79 -28.38
C GLY A 497 27.35 15.06 -27.00
N CYS A 498 28.23 15.33 -26.02
CA CYS A 498 27.84 15.64 -24.65
C CYS A 498 28.49 16.95 -24.18
N VAL A 499 27.83 17.63 -23.25
CA VAL A 499 28.29 18.86 -22.62
C VAL A 499 28.06 18.79 -21.10
N ARG A 500 29.05 19.25 -20.35
CA ARG A 500 28.96 19.44 -18.89
C ARG A 500 28.84 20.92 -18.59
N PHE A 501 27.86 21.31 -17.76
CA PHE A 501 27.69 22.70 -17.35
C PHE A 501 27.12 22.79 -15.92
N ALA A 502 27.29 23.95 -15.29
CA ALA A 502 26.77 24.24 -13.97
C ALA A 502 25.79 25.41 -14.05
N THR A 503 24.63 25.30 -13.39
CA THR A 503 23.69 26.42 -13.26
C THR A 503 24.17 27.36 -12.15
N PRO A 504 24.18 28.69 -12.34
CA PRO A 504 24.52 29.64 -11.28
C PRO A 504 23.62 29.46 -10.06
N GLY A 505 24.20 29.53 -8.86
CA GLY A 505 23.44 29.55 -7.61
C GLY A 505 22.76 30.91 -7.40
N GLU A 506 21.62 30.94 -6.71
CA GLU A 506 21.04 32.20 -6.25
C GLU A 506 22.00 32.85 -5.24
N ALA A 507 22.57 34.00 -5.62
CA ALA A 507 23.34 34.80 -4.68
C ALA A 507 22.39 35.39 -3.62
N PRO A 508 22.74 35.35 -2.33
CA PRO A 508 21.93 35.96 -1.29
C PRO A 508 21.96 37.48 -1.51
N ALA A 509 20.78 38.09 -1.60
CA ALA A 509 20.66 39.54 -1.59
C ALA A 509 21.10 40.07 -0.21
N CYS A 510 22.33 40.55 -0.11
CA CYS A 510 22.80 41.35 1.01
C CYS A 510 22.19 42.75 0.91
N ALA A 511 21.27 43.09 1.82
CA ALA A 511 20.93 44.47 2.13
C ALA A 511 21.11 44.70 3.65
N ALA A 512 22.03 45.63 3.92
CA ALA A 512 22.45 46.30 5.16
C ALA A 512 21.64 46.07 6.46
N LEU A 513 22.39 45.77 7.53
CA LEU A 513 22.00 46.02 8.93
C LEU A 513 21.75 47.52 9.15
N PRO A 514 20.71 47.89 9.93
CA PRO A 514 21.00 48.26 11.32
C PRO A 514 19.96 47.81 12.36
N ARG A 515 20.50 47.50 13.55
CA ARG A 515 19.89 47.40 14.90
C ARG A 515 19.32 46.04 15.36
N PRO A 516 19.71 45.58 16.56
CA PRO A 516 19.19 44.35 17.14
C PRO A 516 17.87 44.63 17.86
N HIS A 517 16.78 44.07 17.38
CA HIS A 517 15.57 43.93 18.19
C HIS A 517 15.13 42.47 18.23
N PHE A 518 15.35 41.90 19.42
CA PHE A 518 14.74 40.69 19.95
C PHE A 518 13.28 40.53 19.51
N LEU A 519 12.99 39.55 18.65
CA LEU A 519 11.62 39.19 18.24
C LEU A 519 11.34 37.68 18.33
N GLY A 520 12.11 36.96 19.16
CA GLY A 520 11.76 35.59 19.58
C GLY A 520 10.72 35.55 20.71
N GLY A 521 10.58 36.64 21.48
CA GLY A 521 9.66 36.70 22.61
C GLY A 521 8.21 37.04 22.24
N THR A 522 7.99 37.93 21.28
CA THR A 522 6.66 38.44 20.91
C THR A 522 5.78 37.39 20.23
N VAL A 523 6.33 36.50 19.41
CA VAL A 523 5.54 35.43 18.79
C VAL A 523 5.08 34.40 19.83
N ILE A 524 5.92 34.08 20.81
CA ILE A 524 5.56 33.18 21.92
C ILE A 524 4.52 33.84 22.84
N ILE A 525 4.66 35.14 23.11
CA ILE A 525 3.68 35.90 23.92
C ILE A 525 2.34 36.01 23.19
N VAL A 526 2.32 36.22 21.86
CA VAL A 526 1.07 36.33 21.09
C VAL A 526 0.35 34.99 21.01
N ILE A 527 1.07 33.89 20.77
CA ILE A 527 0.46 32.54 20.77
C ILE A 527 -0.01 32.17 22.18
N GLY A 528 0.79 32.48 23.21
CA GLY A 528 0.40 32.28 24.61
C GLY A 528 -0.81 33.10 25.03
N ALA A 529 -0.90 34.36 24.60
CA ALA A 529 -2.03 35.24 24.88
C ALA A 529 -3.30 34.79 24.14
N ALA A 530 -3.18 34.30 22.90
CA ALA A 530 -4.31 33.74 22.16
C ALA A 530 -4.87 32.46 22.81
N ILE A 531 -3.99 31.59 23.32
CA ILE A 531 -4.38 30.39 24.06
C ILE A 531 -5.03 30.78 25.39
N ALA A 532 -4.44 31.71 26.15
CA ALA A 532 -4.99 32.17 27.42
C ALA A 532 -6.36 32.85 27.27
N ALA A 533 -6.55 33.67 26.23
CA ALA A 533 -7.84 34.28 25.93
C ALA A 533 -8.89 33.22 25.55
N SER A 534 -8.50 32.20 24.78
CA SER A 534 -9.41 31.11 24.39
C SER A 534 -9.84 30.28 25.61
N VAL A 535 -8.93 30.01 26.54
CA VAL A 535 -9.23 29.31 27.80
C VAL A 535 -10.14 30.16 28.70
N LEU A 536 -9.90 31.47 28.79
CA LEU A 536 -10.73 32.37 29.60
C LEU A 536 -12.18 32.44 29.06
N VAL A 537 -12.35 32.52 27.75
CA VAL A 537 -13.68 32.48 27.11
C VAL A 537 -14.38 31.15 27.40
N PHE A 538 -13.67 30.03 27.34
CA PHE A 538 -14.24 28.72 27.67
C PHE A 538 -14.68 28.62 29.15
N ILE A 539 -13.87 29.15 30.07
CA ILE A 539 -14.22 29.22 31.50
C ILE A 539 -15.43 30.14 31.75
N LEU A 540 -15.52 31.27 31.04
CA LEU A 540 -16.68 32.17 31.12
C LEU A 540 -17.96 31.50 30.59
N ILE A 541 -17.88 30.74 29.50
CA ILE A 541 -19.01 29.96 28.99
C ILE A 541 -19.45 28.89 30.00
N LEU A 542 -18.50 28.19 30.62
CA LEU A 542 -18.81 27.19 31.64
C LEU A 542 -19.42 27.81 32.90
N THR A 543 -18.89 28.94 33.37
CA THR A 543 -19.43 29.64 34.55
C THR A 543 -20.79 30.28 34.27
N ALA A 544 -21.05 30.76 33.05
CA ALA A 544 -22.37 31.23 32.64
C ALA A 544 -23.38 30.07 32.59
N ARG A 545 -23.00 28.90 32.04
CA ARG A 545 -23.85 27.70 32.06
C ARG A 545 -24.08 27.16 33.47
N TYR A 546 -23.07 27.22 34.33
CA TYR A 546 -23.19 26.83 35.74
C TYR A 546 -24.12 27.79 36.51
N LYS A 547 -24.00 29.11 36.31
CA LYS A 547 -24.91 30.10 36.91
C LYS A 547 -26.34 29.97 36.40
N ALA A 548 -26.53 29.68 35.11
CA ALA A 548 -27.85 29.39 34.54
C ALA A 548 -28.45 28.10 35.14
N ALA A 549 -27.64 27.06 35.38
CA ALA A 549 -28.08 25.84 36.05
C ALA A 549 -28.35 26.04 37.56
N ALA A 550 -27.61 26.94 38.21
CA ALA A 550 -27.81 27.28 39.62
C ALA A 550 -29.05 28.16 39.84
N ALA A 551 -29.33 29.10 38.94
CA ALA A 551 -30.55 29.93 38.99
C ALA A 551 -31.85 29.15 38.71
N ALA A 552 -31.74 27.94 38.13
CA ALA A 552 -32.86 27.04 37.90
C ALA A 552 -33.22 26.16 39.13
N ARG A 553 -32.46 26.23 40.24
CA ARG A 553 -32.82 25.54 41.48
C ARG A 553 -33.69 26.45 42.37
N ARG A 554 -35.00 26.20 42.34
CA ARG A 554 -36.00 26.78 43.26
C ARG A 554 -35.62 26.46 44.73
N PRO A 555 -35.90 27.37 45.69
CA PRO A 555 -35.73 27.05 47.11
C PRO A 555 -36.72 25.95 47.53
N PRO A 556 -36.36 25.07 48.48
CA PRO A 556 -37.28 24.10 49.00
C PRO A 556 -38.38 24.78 49.82
N ALA A 557 -39.60 24.25 49.68
CA ALA A 557 -40.78 24.67 50.42
C ALA A 557 -40.58 24.49 51.94
N ALA A 558 -41.14 25.44 52.69
CA ALA A 558 -41.30 25.34 54.13
C ALA A 558 -42.09 24.07 54.48
N VAL A 559 -41.49 23.19 55.29
CA VAL A 559 -42.19 22.10 55.96
C VAL A 559 -42.29 22.47 57.43
N ALA A 560 -43.53 22.64 57.86
CA ALA A 560 -43.93 22.85 59.23
C ALA A 560 -43.78 21.56 60.05
N SER A 561 -43.61 21.76 61.36
CA SER A 561 -43.85 20.84 62.48
C SER A 561 -43.05 19.53 62.52
N VAL A 562 -42.00 19.51 63.35
CA VAL A 562 -41.68 18.35 64.19
C VAL A 562 -41.33 18.87 65.59
N CYS A 563 -42.16 18.49 66.57
CA CYS A 563 -41.93 18.69 67.99
C CYS A 563 -40.79 17.76 68.46
N SER A 564 -39.87 18.30 69.26
CA SER A 564 -39.05 17.50 70.18
C SER A 564 -38.84 18.30 71.46
N GLN A 565 -39.26 17.69 72.57
CA GLN A 565 -39.20 18.23 73.93
C GLN A 565 -37.75 18.36 74.40
N THR A 566 -37.42 19.51 74.98
CA THR A 566 -36.32 19.62 75.94
C THR A 566 -36.84 20.39 77.15
N ASN A 567 -37.19 19.66 78.21
CA ASN A 567 -37.23 20.21 79.56
C ASN A 567 -35.78 20.36 80.03
N GLY A 568 -35.38 21.59 80.32
CA GLY A 568 -34.26 21.86 81.20
C GLY A 568 -34.75 21.91 82.64
N THR A 569 -34.12 21.11 83.50
CA THR A 569 -33.97 21.40 84.93
C THR A 569 -32.53 21.06 85.30
N HIS A 570 -31.85 22.09 85.83
CA HIS A 570 -30.51 22.15 86.41
C HIS A 570 -29.30 22.26 85.48
#